data_AF-A0A5M6CBD6-F1
#
_entry.id   AF-A0A5M6CBD6-F1
#
_cell.length_a   1.000
_cell.length_b   1.000
_cell.length_c   1.000
_cell.angle_alpha   90.00
_cell.angle_beta   90.00
_cell.angle_gamma   90.00
#
_symmetry.space_group_name_H-M   'P 1'
#
loop_
_entity.id
_entity.type
_entity.pdbx_description
1 polymer ?
#
loop_
_entity_poly.entity_id
_entity_poly.type
_entity_poly.pdbx_seq_one_letter_code
_entity_poly.pdbx_strand_id
1 'polypeptide(L)'
;MKQFKVLLFVALLMPFLTTAQQTTQPKLQTKTLSSAIVRGVSFDTFKAVSALTDTSLKTIAAVAWQLWKMEQWATLETLFKVNNLNGGWPPNNGAVYSKIVTLDSGVLVDRYGGKVVDGVFTDQWGRFVAPAGEPFKDRSLQDTARTYPYHVYRIIKTIPNVNEGTAIPWFGQVGLGLQYQLPYTINDLVQNGYLQNIPDVTQPR
;
A
#
# COMPACT_ATOMS: atom_id res chain seq x y z
N MET A 1 -2.34 33.14 74.92
CA MET A 1 -3.47 32.89 75.84
C MET A 1 -4.78 33.11 75.08
N LYS A 2 -5.71 32.15 75.19
CA LYS A 2 -7.20 32.22 75.03
C LYS A 2 -7.74 32.83 73.72
N GLN A 3 -8.28 32.10 72.72
CA GLN A 3 -9.49 31.24 72.63
C GLN A 3 -10.80 31.91 73.08
N PHE A 4 -11.78 32.05 72.15
CA PHE A 4 -13.25 31.76 72.20
C PHE A 4 -13.95 32.54 71.03
N LYS A 5 -14.40 31.91 69.92
CA LYS A 5 -15.70 31.20 69.65
C LYS A 5 -16.93 32.10 69.91
N VAL A 6 -17.94 32.34 69.05
CA VAL A 6 -18.83 31.49 68.20
C VAL A 6 -19.58 32.45 67.22
N LEU A 7 -19.59 32.22 65.90
CA LEU A 7 -20.68 31.68 65.03
C LEU A 7 -22.08 32.35 65.11
N LEU A 8 -22.56 32.88 63.98
CA LEU A 8 -23.98 32.75 63.60
C LEU A 8 -24.11 32.66 62.07
N PHE A 9 -24.72 31.58 61.62
CA PHE A 9 -25.13 31.29 60.24
C PHE A 9 -26.42 32.06 59.92
N VAL A 10 -26.48 32.72 58.77
CA VAL A 10 -27.75 32.95 58.05
C VAL A 10 -27.49 32.66 56.57
N ALA A 11 -28.08 31.56 56.11
CA ALA A 11 -28.21 31.23 54.71
C ALA A 11 -29.42 31.98 54.13
N LEU A 12 -29.25 32.67 53.00
CA LEU A 12 -30.36 32.98 52.11
C LEU A 12 -29.93 32.83 50.65
N LEU A 13 -30.79 32.13 49.92
CA LEU A 13 -30.59 31.54 48.61
C LEU A 13 -30.18 32.57 47.54
N MET A 14 -29.13 32.24 46.79
CA MET A 14 -28.81 32.91 45.52
C MET A 14 -29.70 32.34 44.40
N PRO A 15 -30.27 33.18 43.52
CA PRO A 15 -31.01 32.71 42.36
C PRO A 15 -30.02 32.21 41.29
N PHE A 16 -30.16 30.94 40.91
CA PHE A 16 -29.69 30.46 39.62
C PHE A 16 -30.66 30.93 38.55
N LEU A 17 -30.19 31.67 37.54
CA LEU A 17 -30.74 31.66 36.18
C LEU A 17 -29.63 32.07 35.20
N THR A 18 -28.94 31.02 34.74
CA THR A 18 -28.57 30.75 33.36
C THR A 18 -27.86 31.85 32.58
N THR A 19 -26.55 31.99 32.80
CA THR A 19 -25.65 32.40 31.71
C THR A 19 -25.50 31.20 30.78
N ALA A 20 -26.17 31.22 29.63
CA ALA A 20 -25.85 30.30 28.54
C ALA A 20 -24.43 30.60 28.07
N GLN A 21 -23.44 29.93 28.66
CA GLN A 21 -22.14 29.80 28.03
C GLN A 21 -22.37 29.01 26.74
N GLN A 22 -22.36 29.71 25.61
CA GLN A 22 -21.94 29.10 24.36
C GLN A 22 -20.50 28.64 24.56
N THR A 23 -20.34 27.43 25.10
CA THR A 23 -19.14 26.65 24.84
C THR A 23 -19.11 26.48 23.33
N THR A 24 -18.32 27.30 22.64
CA THR A 24 -17.74 26.90 21.38
C THR A 24 -16.95 25.63 21.68
N GLN A 25 -17.64 24.48 21.62
CA GLN A 25 -16.97 23.23 21.31
C GLN A 25 -16.13 23.54 20.06
N PRO A 26 -14.83 23.22 20.04
CA PRO A 26 -14.12 23.24 18.79
C PRO A 26 -14.91 22.31 17.89
N LYS A 27 -15.61 22.91 16.91
CA LYS A 27 -16.24 22.17 15.83
C LYS A 27 -15.08 21.41 15.24
N LEU A 28 -14.97 20.13 15.57
CA LEU A 28 -13.97 19.25 15.01
C LEU A 28 -14.27 19.33 13.52
N GLN A 29 -13.53 20.20 12.83
CA GLN A 29 -13.59 20.29 11.41
C GLN A 29 -13.17 18.89 10.99
N THR A 30 -14.14 18.10 10.58
CA THR A 30 -13.97 16.92 9.77
C THR A 30 -13.39 17.43 8.45
N LYS A 31 -12.14 17.89 8.50
CA LYS A 31 -11.30 18.06 7.34
C LYS A 31 -11.14 16.63 6.86
N THR A 32 -11.94 16.31 5.87
CA THR A 32 -12.09 15.02 5.22
C THR A 32 -10.73 14.35 5.14
N LEU A 33 -10.52 13.30 5.94
CA LEU A 33 -9.32 12.47 5.93
C LEU A 33 -9.01 11.89 4.53
N SER A 34 -9.95 11.97 3.58
CA SER A 34 -9.82 11.43 2.22
C SER A 34 -9.05 12.32 1.23
N SER A 35 -8.77 13.60 1.51
CA SER A 35 -8.14 14.49 0.51
C SER A 35 -6.61 14.52 0.54
N ALA A 36 -5.96 14.04 1.59
CA ALA A 36 -4.51 14.07 1.70
C ALA A 36 -3.88 12.95 0.86
N ILE A 37 -3.11 13.33 -0.15
CA ILE A 37 -2.25 12.42 -0.92
C ILE A 37 -0.95 12.21 -0.14
N VAL A 38 -0.59 10.96 0.11
CA VAL A 38 0.70 10.60 0.73
C VAL A 38 1.46 9.69 -0.23
N ARG A 39 2.65 10.12 -0.63
CA ARG A 39 3.51 9.39 -1.58
C ARG A 39 2.75 8.95 -2.86
N GLY A 40 1.91 9.84 -3.37
CA GLY A 40 1.11 9.65 -4.59
C GLY A 40 -0.17 8.81 -4.43
N VAL A 41 -0.53 8.44 -3.19
CA VAL A 41 -1.69 7.59 -2.91
C VAL A 41 -2.71 8.34 -2.05
N SER A 42 -3.99 8.30 -2.44
CA SER A 42 -5.10 8.76 -1.60
C SER A 42 -5.58 7.64 -0.67
N PHE A 43 -6.27 7.96 0.42
CA PHE A 43 -6.84 6.93 1.29
C PHE A 43 -7.85 6.03 0.56
N ASP A 44 -8.62 6.58 -0.38
CA ASP A 44 -9.59 5.78 -1.14
C ASP A 44 -8.90 4.83 -2.13
N THR A 45 -7.85 5.31 -2.81
CA THR A 45 -6.98 4.46 -3.64
C THR A 45 -6.35 3.36 -2.80
N PHE A 46 -5.76 3.71 -1.65
CA PHE A 46 -5.13 2.76 -0.73
C PHE A 46 -6.09 1.64 -0.34
N LYS A 47 -7.33 1.96 0.06
CA LYS A 47 -8.33 0.94 0.39
C LYS A 47 -8.67 0.04 -0.79
N ALA A 48 -8.88 0.63 -1.97
CA ALA A 48 -9.29 -0.08 -3.18
C ALA A 48 -8.27 -1.14 -3.59
N VAL A 49 -6.98 -0.80 -3.56
CA VAL A 49 -5.89 -1.72 -3.96
C VAL A 49 -5.32 -2.55 -2.80
N SER A 50 -5.98 -2.55 -1.65
CA SER A 50 -5.56 -3.32 -0.47
C SER A 50 -6.64 -4.27 0.06
N ALA A 51 -7.75 -4.45 -0.67
CA ALA A 51 -8.92 -5.21 -0.23
C ALA A 51 -9.54 -4.70 1.09
N LEU A 52 -9.55 -3.37 1.30
CA LEU A 52 -10.07 -2.71 2.52
C LEU A 52 -11.31 -1.83 2.22
N THR A 53 -12.09 -2.20 1.21
CA THR A 53 -13.28 -1.44 0.78
C THR A 53 -14.54 -1.80 1.56
N ASP A 54 -14.57 -2.96 2.22
CA ASP A 54 -15.67 -3.34 3.10
C ASP A 54 -15.80 -2.33 4.26
N THR A 55 -17.02 -1.85 4.47
CA THR A 55 -17.35 -0.90 5.54
C THR A 55 -17.13 -1.52 6.92
N SER A 56 -17.25 -2.84 7.06
CA SER A 56 -16.93 -3.56 8.30
C SER A 56 -15.45 -3.37 8.70
N LEU A 57 -14.56 -3.17 7.72
CA LEU A 57 -13.12 -2.99 7.91
C LEU A 57 -12.72 -1.53 8.12
N LYS A 58 -13.65 -0.57 8.23
CA LYS A 58 -13.33 0.87 8.28
C LYS A 58 -12.25 1.26 9.30
N THR A 59 -12.27 0.64 10.49
CA THR A 59 -11.28 0.91 11.54
C THR A 59 -9.92 0.32 11.19
N ILE A 60 -9.91 -0.93 10.69
CA ILE A 60 -8.69 -1.59 10.20
C ILE A 60 -8.08 -0.81 9.04
N ALA A 61 -8.91 -0.31 8.11
CA ALA A 61 -8.47 0.51 7.00
C ALA A 61 -7.77 1.80 7.47
N ALA A 62 -8.36 2.48 8.46
CA ALA A 62 -7.75 3.67 9.05
C ALA A 62 -6.41 3.37 9.72
N VAL A 63 -6.32 2.27 10.48
CA VAL A 63 -5.06 1.84 11.13
C VAL A 63 -4.00 1.46 10.10
N ALA A 64 -4.35 0.63 9.12
CA ALA A 64 -3.46 0.23 8.03
C ALA A 64 -2.90 1.44 7.28
N TRP A 65 -3.75 2.44 7.01
CA TRP A 65 -3.33 3.69 6.40
C TRP A 65 -2.32 4.47 7.26
N GLN A 66 -2.55 4.60 8.57
CA GLN A 66 -1.57 5.28 9.45
C GLN A 66 -0.24 4.53 9.51
N LEU A 67 -0.26 3.21 9.66
CA LEU A 67 0.95 2.39 9.68
C LEU A 67 1.72 2.50 8.36
N TRP A 68 1.01 2.47 7.23
CA TRP A 68 1.64 2.64 5.92
C TRP A 68 2.30 4.01 5.78
N LYS A 69 1.62 5.09 6.16
CA LYS A 69 2.19 6.46 6.13
C LYS A 69 3.41 6.62 7.04
N MET A 70 3.43 5.92 8.17
CA MET A 70 4.52 5.95 9.15
C MET A 70 5.62 4.91 8.86
N GLU A 71 5.52 4.18 7.75
CA GLU A 71 6.48 3.15 7.34
C GLU A 71 6.68 2.03 8.37
N GLN A 72 5.63 1.73 9.14
CA GLN A 72 5.63 0.70 10.18
C GLN A 72 5.36 -0.67 9.55
N TRP A 73 6.24 -1.12 8.64
CA TRP A 73 6.01 -2.26 7.77
C TRP A 73 5.77 -3.58 8.50
N ALA A 74 6.58 -3.88 9.53
CA ALA A 74 6.42 -5.12 10.31
C ALA A 74 5.08 -5.17 11.07
N THR A 75 4.66 -4.03 11.64
CA THR A 75 3.35 -3.92 12.33
C THR A 75 2.21 -4.00 11.32
N LEU A 76 2.36 -3.40 10.14
CA LEU A 76 1.38 -3.47 9.05
C LEU A 76 1.24 -4.90 8.51
N GLU A 77 2.34 -5.63 8.34
CA GLU A 77 2.34 -7.05 7.94
C GLU A 77 1.65 -7.92 8.98
N THR A 78 1.96 -7.68 10.26
CA THR A 78 1.26 -8.36 11.36
C THR A 78 -0.24 -8.09 11.31
N LEU A 79 -0.66 -6.83 11.10
CA LEU A 79 -2.08 -6.46 10.98
C LEU A 79 -2.76 -7.23 9.84
N PHE A 80 -2.13 -7.32 8.66
CA PHE A 80 -2.68 -8.04 7.50
C PHE A 80 -2.79 -9.55 7.77
N LYS A 81 -1.76 -10.14 8.37
CA LYS A 81 -1.72 -11.57 8.68
C LYS A 81 -2.78 -11.97 9.71
N VAL A 82 -2.87 -11.26 10.85
CA VAL A 82 -3.80 -11.64 11.94
C VAL A 82 -5.26 -11.43 11.57
N ASN A 83 -5.55 -10.53 10.63
CA ASN A 83 -6.90 -10.26 10.14
C ASN A 83 -7.22 -10.97 8.81
N ASN A 84 -6.32 -11.83 8.30
CA ASN A 84 -6.48 -12.54 7.02
C ASN A 84 -6.83 -11.61 5.83
N LEU A 85 -6.15 -10.47 5.74
CA LEU A 85 -6.44 -9.43 4.74
C LEU A 85 -5.62 -9.67 3.47
N ASN A 86 -6.24 -9.37 2.31
CA ASN A 86 -5.56 -9.33 1.01
C ASN A 86 -4.75 -10.60 0.66
N GLY A 87 -5.16 -11.76 1.16
CA GLY A 87 -4.42 -13.02 0.98
C GLY A 87 -2.99 -13.00 1.55
N GLY A 88 -2.71 -12.13 2.52
CA GLY A 88 -1.38 -11.91 3.09
C GLY A 88 -0.45 -11.02 2.25
N TRP A 89 -0.89 -10.55 1.08
CA TRP A 89 -0.13 -9.61 0.26
C TRP A 89 -0.17 -8.20 0.86
N PRO A 90 0.90 -7.42 0.67
CA PRO A 90 0.98 -6.06 1.16
C PRO A 90 -0.12 -5.15 0.59
N PRO A 91 -0.55 -4.12 1.34
CA PRO A 91 -1.42 -3.09 0.81
C PRO A 91 -0.75 -2.28 -0.31
N ASN A 92 -1.54 -1.43 -0.95
CA ASN A 92 -1.08 -0.50 -1.98
C ASN A 92 -0.35 -1.19 -3.13
N ASN A 93 -0.81 -2.37 -3.55
CA ASN A 93 -0.11 -3.21 -4.54
C ASN A 93 1.37 -3.46 -4.18
N GLY A 94 1.69 -3.50 -2.89
CA GLY A 94 3.04 -3.71 -2.40
C GLY A 94 3.98 -2.52 -2.51
N ALA A 95 3.47 -1.30 -2.70
CA ALA A 95 4.32 -0.14 -2.95
C ALA A 95 4.40 0.87 -1.78
N VAL A 96 5.61 1.40 -1.53
CA VAL A 96 5.91 2.51 -0.60
C VAL A 96 5.34 3.81 -1.13
N TYR A 97 5.42 4.00 -2.45
CA TYR A 97 4.82 5.12 -3.17
C TYR A 97 4.21 4.61 -4.48
N SER A 98 3.36 5.42 -5.08
CA SER A 98 2.83 5.13 -6.42
C SER A 98 2.80 6.38 -7.26
N LYS A 99 3.29 6.30 -8.50
CA LYS A 99 3.13 7.36 -9.50
C LYS A 99 2.92 6.76 -10.87
N ILE A 100 2.19 7.46 -11.72
CA ILE A 100 2.00 7.05 -13.11
C ILE A 100 3.19 7.51 -13.93
N VAL A 101 3.77 6.57 -14.67
CA VAL A 101 4.88 6.79 -15.60
C VAL A 101 4.56 6.17 -16.96
N THR A 102 5.43 6.50 -17.90
CA THR A 102 5.49 5.87 -19.21
C THR A 102 6.80 5.10 -19.29
N LEU A 103 6.74 3.82 -19.70
CA LEU A 103 7.95 3.05 -20.01
C LEU A 103 8.26 3.18 -21.49
N ASP A 104 9.43 3.72 -21.81
CA ASP A 104 9.86 3.91 -23.18
C ASP A 104 10.33 2.62 -23.84
N SER A 105 10.32 2.61 -25.17
CA SER A 105 10.93 1.54 -25.96
C SER A 105 12.42 1.37 -25.62
N GLY A 106 12.88 0.13 -25.60
CA GLY A 106 14.26 -0.24 -25.31
C GLY A 106 14.52 -0.59 -23.84
N VAL A 107 13.66 -0.18 -22.91
CA VAL A 107 13.78 -0.52 -21.47
C VAL A 107 13.74 -2.04 -21.28
N LEU A 108 14.58 -2.56 -20.37
CA LEU A 108 14.58 -3.96 -19.96
C LEU A 108 13.92 -4.11 -18.60
N VAL A 109 12.97 -5.03 -18.53
CA VAL A 109 12.26 -5.41 -17.31
C VAL A 109 12.31 -6.92 -17.14
N ASP A 110 12.16 -7.42 -15.93
CA ASP A 110 12.13 -8.85 -15.66
C ASP A 110 11.00 -9.23 -14.69
N ARG A 111 10.74 -10.53 -14.58
CA ARG A 111 9.67 -11.05 -13.74
C ARG A 111 9.93 -12.49 -13.31
N TYR A 112 9.61 -12.76 -12.05
CA TYR A 112 9.32 -14.09 -11.52
C TYR A 112 7.81 -14.33 -11.60
N GLY A 113 7.36 -15.24 -12.46
CA GLY A 113 5.93 -15.46 -12.64
C GLY A 113 5.57 -16.29 -13.86
N GLY A 114 4.27 -16.45 -14.06
CA GLY A 114 3.72 -17.37 -15.04
C GLY A 114 3.91 -18.84 -14.63
N LYS A 115 3.62 -19.73 -15.55
CA LYS A 115 3.77 -21.18 -15.40
C LYS A 115 3.98 -21.83 -16.76
N VAL A 116 4.52 -23.04 -16.76
CA VAL A 116 4.58 -23.89 -17.95
C VAL A 116 3.44 -24.91 -17.86
N VAL A 117 2.60 -24.95 -18.89
CA VAL A 117 1.52 -25.94 -19.03
C VAL A 117 1.75 -26.65 -20.36
N ASP A 118 1.89 -27.98 -20.32
CA ASP A 118 2.15 -28.82 -21.50
C ASP A 118 3.36 -28.36 -22.34
N GLY A 119 4.43 -27.93 -21.66
CA GLY A 119 5.65 -27.42 -22.30
C GLY A 119 5.55 -25.99 -22.84
N VAL A 120 4.41 -25.32 -22.69
CA VAL A 120 4.17 -23.95 -23.15
C VAL A 120 4.10 -22.99 -21.97
N PHE A 121 4.94 -21.95 -22.00
CA PHE A 121 4.89 -20.87 -21.01
C PHE A 121 3.62 -20.03 -21.15
N THR A 122 3.03 -19.64 -20.02
CA THR A 122 1.88 -18.74 -19.97
C THR A 122 1.88 -17.87 -18.70
N ASP A 123 1.64 -16.57 -18.86
CA ASP A 123 1.44 -15.62 -17.76
C ASP A 123 0.18 -14.76 -17.99
N GLN A 124 -0.98 -15.40 -17.83
CA GLN A 124 -2.30 -14.83 -18.13
C GLN A 124 -2.74 -13.72 -17.17
N TRP A 125 -2.10 -13.59 -16.01
CA TRP A 125 -2.55 -12.67 -14.94
C TRP A 125 -1.45 -11.74 -14.46
N GLY A 126 -0.18 -12.05 -14.76
CA GLY A 126 0.96 -11.29 -14.33
C GLY A 126 0.97 -9.89 -14.94
N ARG A 127 1.15 -8.89 -14.07
CA ARG A 127 1.23 -7.47 -14.45
C ARG A 127 2.40 -6.73 -13.79
N PHE A 128 3.12 -7.37 -12.87
CA PHE A 128 4.20 -6.75 -12.13
C PHE A 128 5.55 -7.15 -12.71
N VAL A 129 6.39 -6.17 -13.00
CA VAL A 129 7.77 -6.39 -13.45
C VAL A 129 8.69 -5.48 -12.63
N ALA A 130 9.98 -5.81 -12.58
CA ALA A 130 11.01 -4.92 -12.04
C ALA A 130 11.97 -4.51 -13.16
N PRO A 131 12.81 -3.48 -12.97
CA PRO A 131 13.97 -3.31 -13.83
C PRO A 131 14.78 -4.60 -13.92
N ALA A 132 15.27 -4.93 -15.12
CA ALA A 132 16.04 -6.15 -15.31
C ALA A 132 17.28 -6.17 -14.40
N GLY A 133 17.43 -7.23 -13.61
CA GLY A 133 18.53 -7.40 -12.67
C GLY A 133 18.25 -6.95 -11.23
N GLU A 134 17.04 -6.45 -10.93
CA GLU A 134 16.66 -6.10 -9.55
C GLU A 134 16.81 -7.33 -8.62
N PRO A 135 17.53 -7.25 -7.49
CA PRO A 135 17.75 -8.41 -6.62
C PRO A 135 16.44 -9.01 -6.09
N PHE A 136 16.36 -10.33 -5.94
CA PHE A 136 15.13 -11.00 -5.48
C PHE A 136 14.62 -10.45 -4.14
N LYS A 137 15.55 -10.24 -3.19
CA LYS A 137 15.24 -9.70 -1.85
C LYS A 137 14.68 -8.28 -1.86
N ASP A 138 14.86 -7.55 -2.96
CA ASP A 138 14.43 -6.16 -3.06
C ASP A 138 13.01 -6.06 -3.67
N ARG A 139 12.43 -7.21 -4.08
CA ARG A 139 11.11 -7.31 -4.73
C ARG A 139 9.96 -7.65 -3.77
N SER A 140 10.27 -8.00 -2.53
CA SER A 140 9.29 -8.40 -1.52
C SER A 140 8.33 -9.50 -1.96
N LEU A 141 8.90 -10.52 -2.60
CA LEU A 141 8.20 -11.74 -2.99
C LEU A 141 8.39 -12.82 -1.92
N GLN A 142 7.43 -13.74 -1.82
CA GLN A 142 7.59 -14.97 -1.05
C GLN A 142 8.70 -15.82 -1.69
N ASP A 143 9.50 -16.52 -0.87
CA ASP A 143 10.62 -17.33 -1.38
C ASP A 143 10.21 -18.40 -2.41
N THR A 144 8.97 -18.89 -2.35
CA THR A 144 8.41 -19.83 -3.33
C THR A 144 8.41 -19.29 -4.76
N ALA A 145 8.39 -17.95 -4.94
CA ALA A 145 8.45 -17.32 -6.24
C ALA A 145 9.78 -17.59 -6.98
N ARG A 146 10.84 -18.01 -6.29
CA ARG A 146 12.10 -18.47 -6.91
C ARG A 146 11.91 -19.72 -7.77
N THR A 147 10.83 -20.47 -7.55
CA THR A 147 10.51 -21.67 -8.34
C THR A 147 9.69 -21.34 -9.59
N TYR A 148 9.20 -20.10 -9.72
CA TYR A 148 8.45 -19.68 -10.90
C TYR A 148 9.39 -19.41 -12.08
N PRO A 149 8.88 -19.51 -13.31
CA PRO A 149 9.63 -19.09 -14.48
C PRO A 149 10.16 -17.66 -14.32
N TYR A 150 11.41 -17.46 -14.75
CA TYR A 150 12.06 -16.17 -14.77
C TYR A 150 12.24 -15.72 -16.21
N HIS A 151 11.77 -14.51 -16.53
CA HIS A 151 11.83 -13.95 -17.86
C HIS A 151 12.34 -12.52 -17.83
N VAL A 152 13.11 -12.15 -18.85
CA VAL A 152 13.48 -10.76 -19.15
C VAL A 152 12.75 -10.35 -20.41
N TYR A 153 12.16 -9.17 -20.41
CA TYR A 153 11.47 -8.58 -21.53
C TYR A 153 12.09 -7.25 -21.91
N ARG A 154 12.16 -6.99 -23.22
CA ARG A 154 12.38 -5.65 -23.75
C ARG A 154 11.04 -5.00 -24.07
N ILE A 155 10.86 -3.76 -23.61
CA ILE A 155 9.76 -2.90 -24.07
C ILE A 155 10.02 -2.54 -25.53
N ILE A 156 9.14 -2.94 -26.45
CA ILE A 156 9.26 -2.68 -27.89
C ILE A 156 8.51 -1.40 -28.26
N LYS A 157 7.33 -1.22 -27.69
CA LYS A 157 6.49 -0.03 -27.88
C LYS A 157 6.29 0.64 -26.53
N THR A 158 6.33 1.96 -26.52
CA THR A 158 6.08 2.76 -25.31
C THR A 158 4.78 2.36 -24.62
N ILE A 159 4.84 2.13 -23.30
CA ILE A 159 3.70 1.72 -22.49
C ILE A 159 3.32 2.88 -21.54
N PRO A 160 2.23 3.62 -21.79
CA PRO A 160 1.74 4.63 -20.87
C PRO A 160 1.00 4.00 -19.70
N ASN A 161 0.65 4.83 -18.70
CA ASN A 161 -0.20 4.42 -17.56
C ASN A 161 0.38 3.26 -16.73
N VAL A 162 1.71 3.17 -16.64
CA VAL A 162 2.39 2.22 -15.78
C VAL A 162 2.43 2.80 -14.38
N ASN A 163 2.00 2.03 -13.38
CA ASN A 163 2.15 2.44 -11.98
C ASN A 163 3.53 2.01 -11.47
N GLU A 164 4.41 2.98 -11.27
CA GLU A 164 5.72 2.79 -10.66
C GLU A 164 5.62 2.94 -9.15
N GLY A 165 6.29 2.04 -8.43
CA GLY A 165 6.48 2.18 -6.99
C GLY A 165 7.71 1.44 -6.51
N THR A 166 8.13 1.74 -5.28
CA THR A 166 9.15 0.97 -4.58
C THR A 166 8.49 -0.15 -3.77
N ALA A 167 8.98 -1.38 -3.85
CA ALA A 167 8.46 -2.52 -3.07
C ALA A 167 8.56 -2.26 -1.56
N ILE A 168 7.49 -2.51 -0.80
CA ILE A 168 7.52 -2.39 0.66
C ILE A 168 8.25 -3.59 1.27
N PRO A 169 9.05 -3.43 2.34
CA PRO A 169 9.58 -4.57 3.10
C PRO A 169 8.44 -5.49 3.56
N TRP A 170 8.46 -6.76 3.15
CA TRP A 170 7.37 -7.72 3.38
C TRP A 170 7.87 -9.16 3.21
N PHE A 171 7.17 -10.15 3.74
CA PHE A 171 7.54 -11.58 3.67
C PHE A 171 8.96 -11.88 4.17
N GLY A 172 9.47 -11.08 5.11
CA GLY A 172 10.85 -11.18 5.62
C GLY A 172 11.93 -10.70 4.64
N GLN A 173 11.55 -10.11 3.51
CA GLN A 173 12.46 -9.53 2.53
C GLN A 173 12.71 -8.04 2.81
N VAL A 174 13.85 -7.55 2.32
CA VAL A 174 14.24 -6.13 2.49
C VAL A 174 13.34 -5.20 1.69
N GLY A 175 12.89 -5.62 0.51
CA GLY A 175 12.15 -4.75 -0.40
C GLY A 175 13.00 -3.59 -0.90
N LEU A 176 12.36 -2.45 -1.12
CA LEU A 176 12.98 -1.20 -1.57
C LEU A 176 13.48 -1.17 -3.03
N GLY A 177 13.36 -2.27 -3.77
CA GLY A 177 13.57 -2.32 -5.21
C GLY A 177 12.43 -1.67 -5.98
N LEU A 178 12.70 -1.28 -7.23
CA LEU A 178 11.70 -0.64 -8.08
C LEU A 178 10.78 -1.70 -8.69
N GLN A 179 9.49 -1.40 -8.77
CA GLN A 179 8.49 -2.21 -9.45
C GLN A 179 7.59 -1.38 -10.36
N TYR A 180 7.12 -2.03 -11.41
CA TYR A 180 6.17 -1.50 -12.36
C TYR A 180 4.96 -2.42 -12.43
N GLN A 181 3.77 -1.88 -12.16
CA GLN A 181 2.51 -2.52 -12.48
C GLN A 181 2.04 -2.04 -13.85
N LEU A 182 2.08 -2.94 -14.82
CA LEU A 182 1.69 -2.70 -16.20
C LEU A 182 0.16 -2.58 -16.35
N PRO A 183 -0.34 -1.79 -17.32
CA PRO A 183 -1.77 -1.62 -17.55
C PRO A 183 -2.47 -2.88 -18.10
N TYR A 184 -1.70 -3.79 -18.71
CA TYR A 184 -2.18 -5.07 -19.27
C TYR A 184 -1.28 -6.23 -18.81
N THR A 185 -1.73 -7.46 -19.06
CA THR A 185 -0.99 -8.67 -18.65
C THR A 185 0.25 -8.88 -19.50
N ILE A 186 1.21 -9.65 -19.00
CA ILE A 186 2.42 -10.05 -19.75
C ILE A 186 2.02 -10.73 -21.06
N ASN A 187 1.09 -11.69 -21.01
CA ASN A 187 0.61 -12.36 -22.22
C ASN A 187 0.02 -11.38 -23.24
N ASP A 188 -0.86 -10.46 -22.82
CA ASP A 188 -1.47 -9.48 -23.74
C ASP A 188 -0.42 -8.59 -24.38
N LEU A 189 0.54 -8.10 -23.58
CA LEU A 189 1.57 -7.20 -24.07
C LEU A 189 2.56 -7.91 -25.01
N VAL A 190 2.88 -9.18 -24.78
CA VAL A 190 3.67 -9.99 -25.70
C VAL A 190 2.90 -10.24 -27.00
N GLN A 191 1.65 -10.70 -26.93
CA GLN A 191 0.82 -10.98 -28.10
C GLN A 191 0.62 -9.76 -29.00
N ASN A 192 0.50 -8.57 -28.41
CA ASN A 192 0.32 -7.30 -29.14
C ASN A 192 1.66 -6.61 -29.52
N GLY A 193 2.80 -7.26 -29.27
CA GLY A 193 4.13 -6.79 -29.64
C GLY A 193 4.60 -5.54 -28.90
N TYR A 194 4.12 -5.33 -27.67
CA TYR A 194 4.64 -4.33 -26.73
C TYR A 194 5.84 -4.86 -25.94
N LEU A 195 5.86 -6.16 -25.64
CA LEU A 195 6.96 -6.85 -24.98
C LEU A 195 7.55 -7.92 -25.89
N GLN A 196 8.88 -8.03 -25.87
CA GLN A 196 9.60 -9.14 -26.47
C GLN A 196 10.38 -9.87 -25.39
N ASN A 197 10.16 -11.18 -25.25
CA ASN A 197 10.97 -12.02 -24.38
C ASN A 197 12.42 -12.11 -24.90
N ILE A 198 13.39 -11.92 -24.01
CA ILE A 198 14.80 -12.16 -24.28
C ILE A 198 15.11 -13.61 -23.89
N PRO A 199 15.52 -14.47 -24.84
CA PRO A 199 15.79 -15.88 -24.57
C PRO A 199 17.08 -16.08 -23.77
N ASP A 200 17.25 -17.27 -23.21
CA ASP A 200 18.48 -17.78 -22.59
C ASP A 200 19.05 -16.96 -21.42
N VAL A 201 18.18 -16.21 -20.72
CA VAL A 201 18.58 -15.48 -19.51
C VAL A 201 18.44 -16.36 -18.28
N THR A 202 19.54 -16.52 -17.55
CA THR A 202 19.54 -17.20 -16.25
C THR A 202 19.03 -16.28 -15.15
N GLN A 203 18.27 -16.85 -14.21
CA GLN A 203 17.89 -16.18 -12.98
C GLN A 203 19.14 -15.60 -12.26
N PRO A 204 19.10 -14.33 -11.79
CA PRO A 204 20.12 -13.80 -10.90
C PRO A 204 20.18 -14.62 -9.60
N ARG A 205 21.41 -14.98 -9.18
CA ARG A 205 21.62 -15.75 -7.95
C ARG A 205 21.20 -14.97 -6.71
#